data_AF-A0A0K0D4I3-F1
#
_entry.id   AF-A0A0K0D4I3-F1
#
_cell.length_a   1.000
_cell.length_b   1.000
_cell.length_c   1.000
_cell.angle_alpha   90.00
_cell.angle_beta   90.00
_cell.angle_gamma   90.00
#
_symmetry.space_group_name_H-M   'P 1'
#
loop_
_entity.id
_entity.type
_entity.pdbx_description
1 polymer ?
#
loop_
_entity_poly.entity_id
_entity_poly.type
_entity_poly.pdbx_seq_one_letter_code
_entity_poly.pdbx_strand_id
1 'polypeptide(L)' 'MKVIDGKPEYRSALDVWAKVKTVIRNEGVFALWKGFTPYYMRIGPHTVITFIFLEQMNAAYYKLVLGVKAKAGL' A
#
# COMPACT_ATOMS: atom_id res chain seq x y z
N MET A 1 3.84 18.11 10.06
CA MET A 1 2.42 18.21 10.43
C MET A 1 2.03 19.67 10.27
N LYS A 2 1.16 20.01 9.32
CA LYS A 2 0.76 21.41 9.14
C LYS A 2 -0.12 21.79 10.33
N VAL A 3 0.15 22.94 10.92
CA VAL A 3 -0.63 23.50 12.02
C VAL A 3 -1.39 24.67 11.41
N ILE A 4 -2.71 24.60 11.44
CA ILE A 4 -3.60 25.68 11.00
C ILE A 4 -4.24 26.22 12.28
N ASP A 5 -4.07 27.51 12.56
CA ASP A 5 -4.63 28.21 13.74
C ASP A 5 -4.32 27.56 15.10
N GLY A 6 -3.08 27.14 15.33
CA GLY A 6 -2.60 26.70 16.65
C GLY A 6 -3.24 25.40 17.19
N LYS A 7 -4.05 24.70 16.39
CA LYS A 7 -4.58 23.36 16.70
C LYS A 7 -4.01 22.34 15.73
N PRO A 8 -3.68 21.11 16.18
CA PRO A 8 -3.31 20.03 15.26
C PRO A 8 -4.42 19.84 14.23
N GLU A 9 -4.08 19.75 12.95
CA GLU A 9 -5.06 19.64 11.87
C GLU A 9 -5.99 18.41 12.01
N TYR A 10 -5.49 17.38 12.70
CA TYR A 10 -6.22 16.21 13.17
C TYR A 10 -5.83 15.92 14.61
N ARG A 11 -6.77 16.15 15.55
CA ARG A 11 -6.54 15.94 16.99
C ARG A 11 -6.88 14.52 17.44
N SER A 12 -7.84 13.86 16.80
CA SER A 12 -8.36 12.55 17.19
C SER A 12 -9.06 11.85 16.02
N ALA A 13 -9.20 10.52 16.09
CA ALA A 13 -9.87 9.73 15.06
C ALA A 13 -11.32 10.19 14.78
N LEU A 14 -12.02 10.70 15.81
CA LEU A 14 -13.37 11.24 15.68
C LEU A 14 -13.42 12.55 14.88
N ASP A 15 -12.41 13.43 15.02
CA ASP A 15 -12.29 14.67 14.23
C ASP A 15 -12.01 14.38 12.75
N VAL A 16 -11.21 13.35 12.47
CA VAL A 16 -10.97 12.87 11.10
C VAL A 16 -12.28 12.40 10.48
N TRP A 17 -13.08 11.64 11.23
CA TRP A 17 -14.35 11.10 10.77
C TRP A 17 -15.39 12.20 10.47
N ALA A 18 -15.49 13.19 11.35
CA ALA A 18 -16.33 14.36 11.14
C ALA A 18 -15.92 15.16 9.89
N LYS A 19 -14.62 15.36 9.66
CA LYS A 19 -14.10 16.01 8.45
C LYS A 19 -14.36 15.19 7.19
N VAL A 20 -14.15 13.87 7.21
CA VAL A 20 -14.46 12.98 6.09
C VAL A 20 -15.94 13.07 5.72
N LYS A 21 -16.85 13.08 6.71
CA LYS A 21 -18.29 13.26 6.47
C LYS A 21 -18.61 14.61 5.79
N THR A 22 -17.94 15.69 6.21
CA THR A 22 -18.09 17.01 5.59
C THR A 22 -17.56 17.05 4.15
N VAL A 23 -16.40 16.41 3.90
CA VAL A 23 -15.81 16.32 2.56
C VAL A 23 -16.72 15.53 1.61
N ILE A 24 -17.29 14.40 2.07
CA ILE A 24 -18.25 13.61 1.28
C ILE A 24 -19.48 14.46 0.91
N ARG A 25 -20.00 15.27 1.83
CA ARG A 25 -21.18 16.10 1.61
C ARG A 25 -20.92 17.26 0.63
N ASN A 26 -19.71 17.80 0.61
CA ASN A 26 -19.37 18.98 -0.20
C ASN A 26 -18.75 18.63 -1.57
N GLU A 27 -17.92 17.59 -1.64
CA GLU A 27 -17.17 17.20 -2.84
C GLU A 27 -17.62 15.87 -3.45
N GLY A 28 -18.49 15.13 -2.75
CA GLY A 28 -18.99 13.82 -3.18
C GLY A 28 -18.08 12.65 -2.79
N VAL A 29 -18.62 11.43 -2.91
CA VAL A 29 -17.93 10.18 -2.53
C VAL A 29 -16.63 9.96 -3.31
N PHE A 30 -16.53 10.50 -4.54
CA PHE A 30 -15.33 10.41 -5.37
C PHE A 30 -14.14 11.20 -4.83
N ALA A 31 -14.33 12.14 -3.91
CA ALA A 31 -13.23 12.87 -3.27
C ALA A 31 -12.34 11.94 -2.43
N LEU A 32 -12.89 10.88 -1.84
CA LEU A 32 -12.14 9.86 -1.10
C LEU A 32 -11.23 9.01 -2.01
N TRP A 33 -11.56 8.91 -3.29
CA TRP A 33 -10.81 8.12 -4.27
C TRP A 33 -9.68 8.89 -4.94
N LYS A 34 -9.53 10.21 -4.70
CA LYS A 34 -8.50 11.08 -5.30
C LYS A 34 -7.04 10.73 -4.94
N GLY A 35 -6.79 9.68 -4.14
CA GLY A 35 -5.46 9.15 -3.85
C GLY A 35 -5.30 7.65 -4.12
N PHE A 36 -6.33 6.99 -4.66
CA PHE A 36 -6.31 5.54 -4.85
C PHE A 36 -5.32 5.12 -5.95
N THR A 37 -5.26 5.86 -7.06
CA THR A 37 -4.33 5.59 -8.17
C THR A 37 -2.85 5.65 -7.77
N PRO A 38 -2.34 6.71 -7.10
CA PRO A 38 -0.93 6.72 -6.65
C PRO A 38 -0.66 5.67 -5.57
N TYR A 39 -1.66 5.31 -4.75
CA TYR A 39 -1.53 4.22 -3.79
C TYR A 39 -1.37 2.86 -4.47
N TYR A 40 -2.22 2.58 -5.46
CA TYR A 40 -2.17 1.34 -6.23
C TYR A 40 -0.88 1.24 -7.06
N MET A 41 -0.45 2.36 -7.67
CA MET A 41 0.82 2.46 -8.39
C MET A 41 2.04 2.22 -7.51
N ARG A 42 1.95 2.47 -6.19
CA ARG A 42 3.02 2.14 -5.23
C ARG A 42 2.97 0.68 -4.78
N ILE A 43 1.78 0.12 -4.59
CA ILE A 43 1.61 -1.27 -4.18
C ILE A 43 2.01 -2.26 -5.27
N GLY A 44 1.70 -1.96 -6.53
CA GLY A 44 2.08 -2.79 -7.68
C GLY A 44 3.56 -3.16 -7.73
N PRO A 45 4.50 -2.19 -7.75
CA PRO A 45 5.93 -2.49 -7.78
C PRO A 45 6.40 -3.17 -6.50
N HIS A 46 5.84 -2.78 -5.34
CA HIS A 46 6.22 -3.41 -4.07
C HIS A 46 5.93 -4.91 -4.07
N THR A 47 4.72 -5.33 -4.47
CA THR A 47 4.33 -6.75 -4.49
C THR A 47 5.10 -7.55 -5.54
N VAL A 48 5.33 -6.97 -6.73
CA VAL A 48 6.12 -7.61 -7.80
C VAL A 48 7.56 -7.85 -7.36
N ILE A 49 8.20 -6.87 -6.72
CA ILE A 49 9.57 -7.00 -6.23
C ILE A 49 9.66 -8.10 -5.16
N THR A 50 8.72 -8.14 -4.21
CA THR A 50 8.68 -9.22 -3.20
C THR A 50 8.52 -10.60 -3.84
N PHE A 51 7.71 -10.71 -4.90
CA PHE A 51 7.50 -11.97 -5.61
C PHE A 51 8.78 -12.44 -6.31
N ILE A 52 9.49 -11.55 -7.00
CA ILE A 52 10.77 -11.86 -7.66
C ILE A 52 11.82 -12.34 -6.63
N PHE A 53 11.92 -11.67 -5.48
CA PHE A 53 12.83 -12.11 -4.42
C PHE A 53 12.49 -13.50 -3.90
N LEU A 54 11.20 -13.81 -3.74
CA LEU A 54 10.74 -15.14 -3.35
C LEU A 54 11.11 -16.20 -4.39
N GLU A 55 10.96 -15.93 -5.68
CA GLU A 55 11.36 -16.86 -6.75
C GLU A 55 12.86 -17.13 -6.73
N GLN A 56 13.68 -16.10 -6.60
CA GLN A 56 15.14 -16.24 -6.54
C GLN A 56 15.58 -17.02 -5.29
N MET A 57 14.96 -16.74 -4.14
CA MET A 57 15.26 -17.43 -2.89
C MET A 57 14.82 -18.90 -2.95
N ASN A 58 13.66 -19.18 -3.53
CA ASN A 58 13.16 -20.54 -3.70
C ASN A 58 14.06 -21.33 -4.69
N ALA A 59 14.46 -20.72 -5.80
CA ALA A 59 15.39 -21.32 -6.76
C ALA A 59 16.76 -21.64 -6.14
N ALA A 60 17.31 -20.72 -5.34
CA ALA A 60 18.55 -20.94 -4.61
C ALA A 60 18.42 -22.08 -3.57
N TYR A 61 17.29 -22.12 -2.85
CA TYR A 61 17.01 -23.17 -1.87
C TYR A 61 16.92 -24.56 -2.51
N TYR A 62 16.18 -24.69 -3.63
CA TYR A 62 16.11 -25.97 -4.35
C TYR A 62 17.47 -26.47 -4.84
N LYS A 63 18.34 -25.55 -5.29
CA LYS A 63 19.65 -25.89 -5.81
C LYS A 63 20.66 -26.27 -4.72
N LEU A 64 20.67 -25.56 -3.60
CA LEU A 64 21.68 -25.72 -2.55
C LEU A 64 21.31 -26.74 -1.48
N VAL A 65 20.03 -26.87 -1.14
CA VAL A 65 19.57 -27.72 -0.03
C VAL A 65 18.98 -29.04 -0.52
N LEU A 66 18.17 -29.02 -1.58
CA LEU A 66 17.45 -30.22 -2.02
C LEU A 66 18.18 -31.03 -3.11
N GLY A 67 19.16 -30.45 -3.82
CA GLY A 67 19.92 -31.16 -4.87
C GLY A 67 19.07 -31.67 -6.05
N VAL A 68 17.78 -31.35 -6.07
CA VAL A 68 16.84 -31.68 -7.14
C VAL A 68 16.88 -30.54 -8.15
N LYS A 69 16.99 -30.85 -9.46
CA LYS A 69 16.82 -29.86 -10.53
C LYS A 69 15.47 -29.18 -10.31
N ALA A 70 15.51 -27.90 -9.92
CA ALA A 70 14.33 -27.10 -9.66
C ALA A 70 13.34 -27.30 -10.81
N LYS A 71 12.12 -27.75 -10.48
CA LYS A 71 11.05 -27.77 -11.46
C LYS A 71 10.74 -26.30 -11.73
N ALA A 72 11.16 -25.83 -12.89
CA ALA A 72 10.74 -24.54 -13.43
C ALA A 72 9.21 -24.51 -13.35
N GLY A 73 8.70 -23.61 -12.52
CA GLY A 73 7.31 -23.20 -12.56
C GLY A 73 7.39 -21.67 -12.61
N LEU A 74 7.11 -21.02 -13.73
CA LEU A 74 6.39 -21.46 -14.94
C LEU A 74 7.22 -22.13 -16.04
#